data_AF-G7J7V2-F1
#
_entry.id   AF-G7J7V2-F1
#
_cell.length_a   1.000
_cell.length_b   1.000
_cell.length_c   1.000
_cell.angle_alpha   90.00
_cell.angle_beta   90.00
_cell.angle_gamma   90.00
#
_symmetry.space_group_name_H-M   'P 1'
#
loop_
_entity.id
_entity.type
_entity.pdbx_description
1 polymer ?
#
loop_
_entity_poly.entity_id
_entity_poly.type
_entity_poly.pdbx_seq_one_letter_code
_entity_poly.pdbx_strand_id
1 'polypeptide(L)' 'MICKQASTHHTETVDWHKPTGGHYKCNVDDSFSHALSKVGIGICIREDDGRFVLAKTE' A
#
# COMPACT_ATOMS: atom_id res chain seq x y z
N MET A 1 -18.40 2.72 13.83
CA MET A 1 -18.13 4.18 13.81
C MET A 1 -17.67 4.50 12.38
N ILE A 2 -18.35 5.41 11.69
CA ILE A 2 -18.18 5.65 10.25
C ILE A 2 -17.03 6.65 10.08
N CYS A 3 -15.88 6.24 9.56
CA CYS A 3 -14.87 7.19 9.09
C CYS A 3 -15.24 7.66 7.68
N LYS A 4 -16.01 8.75 7.60
CA LYS A 4 -16.07 9.55 6.37
C LYS A 4 -14.89 10.53 6.40
N GLN A 5 -13.93 10.34 5.51
CA GLN A 5 -13.11 11.44 5.00
C GLN A 5 -13.38 11.55 3.51
N ALA A 6 -14.35 12.39 3.15
CA ALA A 6 -14.44 12.92 1.81
C ALA A 6 -13.53 14.14 1.75
N SER A 7 -12.23 13.92 1.51
CA SER A 7 -11.37 14.99 1.02
C SER A 7 -11.61 15.09 -0.48
N THR A 8 -12.17 16.20 -0.95
CA THR A 8 -12.22 16.54 -2.38
C THR A 8 -10.82 16.94 -2.83
N HIS A 9 -9.90 15.98 -2.88
CA HIS A 9 -8.73 16.10 -3.74
C HIS A 9 -9.19 15.87 -5.17
N HIS A 10 -8.75 16.73 -6.09
CA HIS A 10 -8.80 16.45 -7.51
C HIS A 10 -8.29 15.01 -7.71
N THR A 11 -9.19 14.08 -8.06
CA THR A 11 -8.82 12.71 -8.37
C THR A 11 -8.18 12.72 -9.75
N GLU A 12 -6.95 13.20 -9.84
CA GLU A 12 -6.06 12.71 -10.87
C GLU A 12 -5.95 11.21 -10.64
N THR A 13 -6.52 10.43 -11.54
CA THR A 13 -6.38 8.99 -11.53
C THR A 13 -4.91 8.68 -11.76
N VAL A 14 -4.20 8.40 -10.67
CA VAL A 14 -2.82 7.91 -10.74
C VAL A 14 -2.91 6.46 -11.18
N ASP A 15 -2.77 6.23 -12.49
CA ASP A 15 -2.74 4.89 -13.04
C ASP A 15 -1.40 4.22 -12.72
N TRP A 16 -1.48 3.00 -12.18
CA TRP A 16 -0.30 2.21 -11.89
C TRP A 16 0.37 1.76 -13.19
N HIS A 17 1.66 2.05 -13.33
CA HIS A 17 2.49 1.58 -14.43
C HIS A 17 3.57 0.65 -13.89
N LYS A 18 3.86 -0.43 -14.65
CA LYS A 18 4.95 -1.34 -14.30
C LYS A 18 6.28 -0.56 -14.30
N PRO A 19 7.11 -0.67 -13.25
CA PRO A 19 8.43 -0.04 -13.23
C PRO A 19 9.32 -0.56 -14.38
N THR A 20 10.23 0.30 -14.84
CA THR A 20 11.26 -0.09 -15.82
C THR A 20 12.32 -0.99 -15.18
N GLY A 21 13.05 -1.71 -16.03
CA GLY A 21 14.24 -2.51 -15.72
C GLY A 21 15.05 -2.01 -14.52
N GLY A 22 15.16 -2.80 -13.45
CA GLY A 22 16.04 -2.51 -12.31
C GLY A 22 15.45 -1.59 -11.23
N HIS A 23 14.16 -1.28 -11.29
CA HIS A 23 13.45 -0.61 -10.20
C HIS A 23 12.60 -1.59 -9.38
N TYR A 24 12.28 -1.19 -8.15
CA TYR A 24 11.42 -1.97 -7.26
C TYR A 24 9.99 -1.42 -7.23
N LYS A 25 9.02 -2.32 -7.07
CA LYS A 25 7.65 -2.02 -6.66
C LYS A 25 7.56 -2.16 -5.13
N CYS A 26 6.94 -1.17 -4.49
CA CYS A 26 6.56 -1.25 -3.08
C CYS A 26 5.03 -1.26 -2.97
N ASN A 27 4.47 -2.20 -2.23
CA ASN A 27 3.09 -2.23 -1.78
C ASN A 27 3.06 -1.87 -0.29
N VAL A 28 2.19 -0.94 0.10
CA VAL A 28 1.96 -0.56 1.49
C VAL A 28 0.47 -0.64 1.75
N ASP A 29 0.08 -1.48 2.70
CA ASP A 29 -1.30 -1.68 3.10
C ASP A 29 -1.41 -1.40 4.60
N ASP A 30 -2.52 -0.79 5.00
CA ASP A 30 -2.87 -0.56 6.39
C ASP A 30 -4.23 -1.18 6.73
N SER A 31 -4.40 -1.51 8.01
CA SER A 31 -5.67 -2.04 8.51
C SER A 31 -5.92 -1.55 9.93
N PHE A 32 -7.18 -1.28 10.25
CA PHE A 32 -7.59 -0.86 11.59
C PHE A 32 -8.53 -1.91 12.18
N SER A 33 -8.13 -2.51 13.30
CA SER A 33 -8.97 -3.43 14.05
C SER A 33 -9.55 -2.74 15.28
N HIS A 34 -10.84 -2.41 15.21
CA HIS A 34 -11.56 -1.87 16.37
C HIS A 34 -11.63 -2.86 17.52
N ALA A 35 -11.81 -4.16 17.24
CA ALA A 35 -11.93 -5.19 18.27
C ALA A 35 -10.64 -5.36 19.07
N LEU A 36 -9.48 -5.13 18.44
CA LEU A 36 -8.18 -5.25 19.07
C LEU A 36 -7.58 -3.90 19.47
N SER A 37 -8.24 -2.78 19.12
CA SER A 37 -7.70 -1.42 19.23
C SER A 37 -6.27 -1.32 18.65
N LYS A 38 -6.04 -1.97 17.50
CA LYS A 38 -4.73 -2.07 16.86
C LYS A 38 -4.78 -1.57 15.42
N VAL A 39 -3.66 -1.05 14.97
CA VAL A 39 -3.37 -0.75 13.56
C VAL A 39 -2.36 -1.77 13.09
N GLY A 40 -2.65 -2.41 11.95
CA GLY A 40 -1.70 -3.26 11.25
C GLY A 40 -1.12 -2.52 10.06
N ILE A 41 0.20 -2.60 9.86
CA ILE A 41 0.88 -2.03 8.69
C ILE A 41 1.65 -3.15 7.99
N GLY A 42 1.38 -3.35 6.71
CA GLY A 42 2.07 -4.29 5.84
C GLY A 42 2.84 -3.57 4.74
N ILE A 43 4.10 -3.95 4.54
CA ILE A 43 4.94 -3.46 3.45
C ILE A 43 5.49 -4.65 2.68
N CYS A 44 5.50 -4.60 1.36
CA CYS A 44 6.12 -5.59 0.49
C CYS A 44 6.90 -4.93 -0.65
N ILE A 45 8.15 -5.35 -0.84
CA ILE A 45 9.04 -4.94 -1.94
C ILE A 45 9.18 -6.10 -2.93
N ARG A 46 9.06 -5.77 -4.21
CA ARG A 46 9.22 -6.68 -5.34
C ARG A 46 10.09 -6.06 -6.41
N GLU A 47 10.81 -6.88 -7.16
CA GLU A 47 11.46 -6.46 -8.39
C GLU A 47 10.43 -6.12 -9.47
N ASP A 48 10.90 -5.53 -10.56
CA ASP A 48 10.10 -5.15 -11.72
C ASP A 48 9.37 -6.35 -12.36
N ASP A 49 9.97 -7.53 -12.38
CA ASP A 49 9.37 -8.78 -12.83
C ASP A 49 8.37 -9.40 -11.83
N GLY A 50 8.24 -8.80 -10.64
CA GLY A 50 7.36 -9.25 -9.58
C GLY A 50 8.01 -10.20 -8.56
N ARG A 51 9.30 -10.53 -8.72
CA ARG A 51 10.04 -11.38 -7.78
C ARG A 51 10.05 -10.76 -6.39
N PHE A 52 9.79 -11.57 -5.38
CA PHE A 52 9.78 -11.14 -3.99
C PHE A 52 11.18 -10.73 -3.53
N VAL A 53 11.26 -9.60 -2.82
CA VAL A 53 12.49 -9.11 -2.19
C VAL A 53 12.35 -9.16 -0.67
N LEU A 54 11.35 -8.46 -0.13
CA LEU A 54 11.14 -8.33 1.31
C LEU A 54 9.66 -8.07 1.61
N ALA A 55 9.20 -8.51 2.78
CA ALA A 55 7.97 -8.02 3.38
C ALA A 55 8.15 -7.80 4.88
N LYS A 56 7.38 -6.86 5.43
CA LYS A 56 7.33 -6.56 6.86
C LYS A 56 5.88 -6.29 7.28
N THR A 57 5.50 -6.81 8.44
CA THR A 57 4.21 -6.54 9.08
C THR A 57 4.42 -6.13 10.52
N GLU A 58 3.64 -5.17 11.01
CA GLU A 58 3.53 -4.77 12.43
C GLU A 58 2.06 -4.66 12.83
#